data_AF-A0AA37VF68-F1
#
_entry.id   AF-A0AA37VF68-F1
#
_cell.length_a   1.000
_cell.length_b   1.000
_cell.length_c   1.000
_cell.angle_alpha   90.00
_cell.angle_beta   90.00
_cell.angle_gamma   90.00
#
_symmetry.space_group_name_H-M   'P 1'
#
loop_
_entity.id
_entity.type
_entity.pdbx_description
1 polymer ?
#
loop_
_entity_poly.entity_id
_entity_poly.type
_entity_poly.pdbx_seq_one_letter_code
_entity_poly.pdbx_strand_id
1 'polypeptide(L)'
;MTDPRGIVDFFALEAGEYLERMDAWLAGAAGAAFGGPPDAEPFVRSARALRGAATMARQPDLAALAEALGRVGTAVQQGRLSWNAGAAEALAASVESFRRLLRAARAWSASDSAEAHARAERLETLLGPAAHAAADAHGPHAVVPIRALAPDDGGDHVLHRAPSPPITGDQRFRQAAVPLASALRRAIAEAKRSPARDDAARLTLGEDLRAALRDLRDLAESYDVRPVVNFCAAREAPLAALDERALETVDGAAGALIESAGATWARATPTGGMSAVGGAASGRNGPTPARPQPAVPAPSSRAEAVAAPMPEPAAAASATSPAKPATGAALVALLESGISGMASLSASLAGSTQLEPTGPSDAGLVEPPAPAGADDEVIPVERLVYRGRAALDRARAVRDQLRASAPPPDAALLDELYDLLDLIAVD
;
A
#
# COMPACT_ATOMS: atom_id res chain seq x y z
N MET A 1 -21.59 14.23 25.78
CA MET A 1 -21.09 14.75 24.49
C MET A 1 -19.93 15.68 24.79
N THR A 2 -18.71 15.30 24.45
CA THR A 2 -17.52 16.15 24.62
C THR A 2 -17.64 17.37 23.72
N ASP A 3 -17.51 18.57 24.28
CA ASP A 3 -17.50 19.82 23.51
C ASP A 3 -16.33 19.73 22.48
N PRO A 4 -16.60 19.84 21.16
CA PRO A 4 -15.55 19.81 20.15
C PRO A 4 -14.45 20.86 20.37
N ARG A 5 -14.73 21.95 21.09
CA ARG A 5 -13.71 22.94 21.49
C ARG A 5 -12.70 22.36 22.49
N GLY A 6 -13.16 21.50 23.39
CA GLY A 6 -12.29 20.85 24.37
C GLY A 6 -11.26 19.91 23.71
N ILE A 7 -11.60 19.30 22.57
CA ILE A 7 -10.68 18.41 21.84
C ILE A 7 -9.52 19.21 21.24
N VAL A 8 -9.79 20.37 20.63
CA VAL A 8 -8.76 21.24 20.05
C VAL A 8 -7.86 21.84 21.13
N ASP A 9 -8.45 22.20 22.28
CA ASP A 9 -7.70 22.74 23.42
C ASP A 9 -6.78 21.70 24.06
N PHE A 10 -7.28 20.48 24.23
CA PHE A 10 -6.48 19.34 24.68
C PHE A 10 -5.34 19.03 23.71
N PHE A 11 -5.64 19.01 22.41
CA PHE A 11 -4.62 18.85 21.37
C PHE A 11 -3.56 19.94 21.44
N ALA A 12 -3.94 21.21 21.57
CA ALA A 12 -2.98 22.31 21.66
C ALA A 12 -2.04 22.19 22.87
N LEU A 13 -2.56 21.71 24.00
CA LEU A 13 -1.76 21.45 25.20
C LEU A 13 -0.74 20.32 24.96
N GLU A 14 -1.21 19.14 24.53
CA GLU A 14 -0.37 17.96 24.25
C GLU A 14 0.66 18.23 23.15
N ALA A 15 0.24 18.87 22.05
CA ALA A 15 1.11 19.24 20.95
C ALA A 15 2.22 20.20 21.40
N GLY A 16 1.94 21.11 22.34
CA GLY A 16 2.95 21.96 22.96
C GLY A 16 4.08 21.15 23.59
N GLU A 17 3.76 20.13 24.39
CA GLU A 17 4.77 19.29 25.04
C GLU A 17 5.62 18.50 24.03
N TYR A 18 5.00 17.94 22.99
CA TYR A 18 5.75 17.22 21.95
C TYR A 18 6.72 18.16 21.20
N LEU A 19 6.27 19.38 20.90
CA LEU A 19 7.11 20.38 20.22
C LEU A 19 8.25 20.87 21.13
N GLU A 20 8.05 20.99 22.43
CA GLU A 20 9.13 21.30 23.38
C GLU A 20 10.20 20.20 23.44
N ARG A 21 9.78 18.92 23.46
CA ARG A 21 10.72 17.79 23.39
C ARG A 21 11.52 17.77 22.07
N MET A 22 10.86 18.10 20.95
CA MET A 22 11.52 18.24 19.65
C MET A 22 12.55 19.37 19.63
N ASP A 23 12.24 20.53 20.21
CA ASP A 23 13.19 21.63 20.31
C ASP A 23 14.39 21.29 21.21
N ALA A 24 14.14 20.64 22.34
CA ALA A 24 15.21 20.21 23.23
C ALA A 24 16.18 19.25 22.51
N TRP A 25 15.63 18.34 21.70
CA TRP A 25 16.42 17.46 20.84
C TRP A 25 17.22 18.24 19.79
N LEU A 26 16.60 19.19 19.09
CA LEU A 26 17.27 20.02 18.08
C LEU A 26 18.41 20.86 18.67
N ALA A 27 18.21 21.42 19.87
CA ALA A 27 19.23 22.17 20.59
C ALA A 27 20.43 21.28 20.95
N GLY A 28 20.18 20.05 21.40
CA GLY A 28 21.24 19.07 21.65
C GLY A 28 21.97 18.63 20.37
N ALA A 29 21.23 18.40 19.29
CA ALA A 29 21.76 18.00 17.98
C ALA A 29 22.65 19.06 17.33
N ALA A 30 22.38 20.35 17.55
CA ALA A 30 23.21 21.45 17.06
C ALA A 30 24.62 21.44 17.69
N GLY A 31 24.74 21.01 18.94
CA GLY A 31 26.02 20.85 19.63
C GLY A 31 26.83 19.64 19.17
N ALA A 32 26.18 18.63 18.58
CA ALA A 32 26.79 17.37 18.15
C ALA A 32 27.43 17.42 16.75
N ALA A 33 27.55 18.61 16.12
CA ALA A 33 27.98 18.80 14.74
C ALA A 33 29.36 18.20 14.36
N PHE A 34 30.14 17.70 15.33
CA PHE A 34 31.43 17.04 15.13
C PHE A 34 31.44 15.53 15.45
N GLY A 35 30.30 14.91 15.83
CA GLY A 35 30.25 13.57 16.42
C GLY A 35 29.43 12.50 15.70
N GLY A 36 28.81 12.81 14.55
CA GLY A 36 27.88 11.91 13.86
C GLY A 36 26.40 12.34 14.02
N PRO A 37 25.45 11.62 13.40
CA PRO A 37 24.04 11.97 13.49
C PRO A 37 23.55 11.80 14.94
N PRO A 38 22.74 12.74 15.45
CA PRO A 38 22.10 12.59 16.76
C PRO A 38 21.17 11.38 16.78
N ASP A 39 21.03 10.73 17.94
CA ASP A 39 19.98 9.71 18.13
C ASP A 39 18.61 10.35 17.93
N ALA A 40 17.98 10.08 16.78
CA ALA A 40 16.71 10.68 16.38
C ALA A 40 15.47 9.96 16.93
N GLU A 41 15.64 8.87 17.68
CA GLU A 41 14.53 8.08 18.24
C GLU A 41 13.56 8.93 19.11
N PRO A 42 14.01 9.81 20.02
CA PRO A 42 13.12 10.68 20.80
C PRO A 42 12.32 11.66 19.92
N PHE A 43 12.93 12.13 18.83
CA PHE A 43 12.31 13.04 17.88
C PHE A 43 11.21 12.33 17.08
N VAL A 44 11.50 11.14 16.53
CA VAL A 44 10.54 10.32 15.77
C VAL A 44 9.33 9.94 16.64
N ARG A 45 9.57 9.57 17.90
CA ARG A 45 8.51 9.27 18.88
C ARG A 45 7.59 10.47 19.11
N SER A 46 8.17 11.66 19.29
CA SER A 46 7.41 12.91 19.47
C SER A 46 6.60 13.27 18.22
N ALA A 47 7.16 13.10 17.02
CA ALA A 47 6.45 13.33 15.75
C ALA A 47 5.25 12.38 15.58
N ARG A 48 5.42 11.09 15.92
CA ARG A 48 4.34 10.09 15.84
C ARG A 48 3.20 10.42 16.81
N ALA A 49 3.53 10.77 18.05
CA ALA A 49 2.53 11.18 19.04
C ALA A 49 1.78 12.45 18.59
N LEU A 50 2.52 13.44 18.08
CA LEU A 50 1.95 14.67 17.53
C LEU A 50 0.97 14.41 16.37
N ARG A 51 1.32 13.50 15.45
CA ARG A 51 0.43 13.07 14.34
C ARG A 51 -0.85 12.42 14.87
N GLY A 52 -0.73 11.53 15.85
CA GLY A 52 -1.87 10.88 16.49
C GLY A 52 -2.81 11.90 17.14
N ALA A 53 -2.25 12.84 17.91
CA ALA A 53 -3.00 13.91 18.55
C ALA A 53 -3.72 14.81 17.52
N ALA A 54 -3.04 15.22 16.44
CA ALA A 54 -3.62 16.02 15.36
C ALA A 54 -4.77 15.28 14.64
N THR A 55 -4.61 13.97 14.43
CA THR A 55 -5.63 13.11 13.79
C THR A 55 -6.88 13.01 14.66
N MET A 56 -6.71 12.78 15.97
CA MET A 56 -7.81 12.75 16.93
C MET A 56 -8.54 14.10 17.01
N ALA A 57 -7.80 15.20 16.88
CA ALA A 57 -8.34 16.55 16.83
C ALA A 57 -8.96 16.93 15.48
N ARG A 58 -8.94 16.03 14.49
CA ARG A 58 -9.42 16.27 13.11
C ARG A 58 -8.73 17.45 12.44
N GLN A 59 -7.42 17.57 12.64
CA GLN A 59 -6.55 18.57 12.04
C GLN A 59 -5.65 17.91 10.97
N PRO A 60 -6.17 17.61 9.76
CA PRO A 60 -5.46 16.82 8.76
C PRO A 60 -4.16 17.50 8.28
N ASP A 61 -4.16 18.82 8.11
CA ASP A 61 -2.99 19.57 7.63
C ASP A 61 -1.83 19.52 8.66
N LEU A 62 -2.16 19.62 9.95
CA LEU A 62 -1.17 19.46 11.03
C LEU A 62 -0.69 18.01 11.17
N ALA A 63 -1.56 17.03 10.94
CA ALA A 63 -1.18 15.62 10.94
C ALA A 63 -0.19 15.31 9.79
N ALA A 64 -0.43 15.87 8.60
CA ALA A 64 0.47 15.75 7.45
C ALA A 64 1.83 16.40 7.72
N LEU A 65 1.85 17.59 8.32
CA LEU A 65 3.12 18.25 8.71
C LEU A 65 3.88 17.44 9.77
N ALA A 66 3.20 16.88 10.77
CA ALA A 66 3.80 16.01 11.78
C ALA A 66 4.38 14.72 11.17
N GLU A 67 3.71 14.16 10.15
CA GLU A 67 4.21 13.02 9.39
C GLU A 67 5.49 13.35 8.63
N ALA A 68 5.54 14.50 7.93
CA ALA A 68 6.74 14.96 7.24
C ALA A 68 7.93 15.15 8.20
N LEU A 69 7.70 15.72 9.39
CA LEU A 69 8.70 15.79 10.46
C LEU A 69 9.20 14.39 10.85
N GLY A 70 8.29 13.43 11.05
CA GLY A 70 8.62 12.05 11.38
C GLY A 70 9.44 11.34 10.30
N ARG A 71 9.14 11.57 9.02
CA ARG A 71 9.92 11.04 7.89
C ARG A 71 11.36 11.56 7.90
N VAL A 72 11.55 12.86 8.15
CA VAL A 72 12.90 13.46 8.31
C VAL A 72 13.65 12.83 9.49
N GLY A 73 13.01 12.72 10.65
CA GLY A 73 13.63 12.07 11.82
C GLY A 73 14.04 10.62 11.54
N THR A 74 13.18 9.85 10.87
CA THR A 74 13.45 8.46 10.48
C THR A 74 14.61 8.37 9.49
N ALA A 75 14.68 9.30 8.53
CA ALA A 75 15.79 9.34 7.57
C ALA A 75 17.13 9.68 8.24
N VAL A 76 17.14 10.54 9.26
CA VAL A 76 18.33 10.80 10.09
C VAL A 76 18.72 9.55 10.88
N GLN A 77 17.76 8.90 11.54
CA GLN A 77 17.99 7.67 12.31
C GLN A 77 18.62 6.55 11.46
N GLN A 78 18.15 6.40 10.22
CA GLN A 78 18.62 5.38 9.28
C GLN A 78 19.89 5.79 8.52
N GLY A 79 20.46 6.98 8.79
CA GLY A 79 21.61 7.50 8.06
C GLY A 79 21.35 7.82 6.59
N ARG A 80 20.08 7.89 6.16
CA ARG A 80 19.68 8.24 4.79
C ARG A 80 19.74 9.74 4.52
N LEU A 81 19.55 10.56 5.57
CA LEU A 81 19.74 12.00 5.52
C LEU A 81 21.04 12.37 6.22
N SER A 82 21.97 12.99 5.48
CA SER A 82 23.20 13.52 6.06
C SER A 82 22.88 14.71 6.96
N TRP A 83 23.10 14.56 8.27
CA TRP A 83 22.86 15.61 9.26
C TRP A 83 23.86 16.76 9.09
N ASN A 84 23.37 17.93 8.71
CA ASN A 84 24.17 19.14 8.50
C ASN A 84 23.41 20.39 8.99
N ALA A 85 24.09 21.53 9.03
CA ALA A 85 23.50 22.78 9.51
C ALA A 85 22.21 23.18 8.77
N GLY A 86 22.14 22.97 7.45
CA GLY A 86 20.95 23.26 6.66
C GLY A 86 19.77 22.36 6.98
N ALA A 87 20.02 21.06 7.19
CA ALA A 87 18.98 20.11 7.63
C ALA A 87 18.46 20.46 9.04
N ALA A 88 19.37 20.80 9.96
CA ALA A 88 19.02 21.22 11.32
C ALA A 88 18.18 22.52 11.31
N GLU A 89 18.59 23.53 10.54
CA GLU A 89 17.88 24.80 10.40
C GLU A 89 16.48 24.60 9.78
N ALA A 90 16.37 23.81 8.72
CA ALA A 90 15.09 23.55 8.07
C ALA A 90 14.12 22.79 8.98
N LEU A 91 14.62 21.85 9.79
CA LEU A 91 13.81 21.12 10.76
C LEU A 91 13.35 22.05 11.90
N ALA A 92 14.25 22.87 12.46
CA ALA A 92 13.91 23.86 13.48
C ALA A 92 12.88 24.89 12.99
N ALA A 93 13.06 25.42 11.77
CA ALA A 93 12.12 26.34 11.16
C ALA A 93 10.72 25.72 10.95
N SER A 94 10.66 24.41 10.72
CA SER A 94 9.40 23.68 10.55
C SER A 94 8.70 23.43 11.89
N VAL A 95 9.44 23.10 12.95
CA VAL A 95 8.91 23.00 14.32
C VAL A 95 8.34 24.34 14.78
N GLU A 96 9.04 25.44 14.52
CA GLU A 96 8.53 26.78 14.87
C GLU A 96 7.28 27.16 14.05
N SER A 97 7.23 26.77 12.78
CA SER A 97 6.03 26.99 11.95
C SER A 97 4.86 26.16 12.46
N PHE A 98 5.11 24.93 12.92
CA PHE A 98 4.08 24.12 13.59
C PHE A 98 3.52 24.84 14.82
N ARG A 99 4.36 25.44 15.67
CA ARG A 99 3.89 26.23 16.84
C ARG A 99 3.03 27.42 16.46
N ARG A 100 3.36 28.11 15.36
CA ARG A 100 2.53 29.22 14.85
C ARG A 100 1.16 28.70 14.39
N LEU A 101 1.15 27.65 13.57
CA LEU A 101 -0.08 27.03 13.08
C LEU A 101 -0.94 26.46 14.22
N LEU A 102 -0.31 25.86 15.23
CA LEU A 102 -1.01 25.35 16.41
C LEU A 102 -1.77 26.45 17.16
N ARG A 103 -1.21 27.66 17.27
CA ARG A 103 -1.89 28.82 17.85
C ARG A 103 -3.08 29.29 17.01
N ALA A 104 -3.04 29.06 15.69
CA ALA A 104 -4.12 29.36 14.75
C ALA A 104 -5.20 28.25 14.67
N ALA A 105 -5.00 27.08 15.30
CA ALA A 105 -5.91 25.92 15.21
C ALA A 105 -7.37 26.21 15.58
N ARG A 106 -7.63 27.22 16.43
CA ARG A 106 -8.99 27.65 16.79
C ARG A 106 -9.70 28.48 15.71
N ALA A 107 -8.94 29.08 14.81
CA ALA A 107 -9.42 29.98 13.76
C ALA A 107 -8.67 29.67 12.46
N TRP A 108 -8.73 28.40 12.04
CA TRP A 108 -7.99 27.89 10.89
C TRP A 108 -8.47 28.54 9.57
N SER A 109 -7.52 28.97 8.75
CA SER A 109 -7.76 29.62 7.47
C SER A 109 -7.12 28.85 6.30
N ALA A 110 -7.50 29.19 5.07
CA ALA A 110 -6.86 28.63 3.88
C ALA A 110 -5.36 28.99 3.78
N SER A 111 -4.95 30.13 4.36
CA SER A 111 -3.54 30.51 4.42
C SER A 111 -2.75 29.58 5.35
N ASP A 112 -3.36 29.13 6.46
CA ASP A 112 -2.73 28.19 7.39
C ASP A 112 -2.55 26.82 6.75
N SER A 113 -3.57 26.35 6.00
CA SER A 113 -3.46 25.13 5.18
C SER A 113 -2.33 25.24 4.16
N ALA A 114 -2.21 26.37 3.45
CA ALA A 114 -1.14 26.59 2.47
C ALA A 114 0.25 26.61 3.13
N GLU A 115 0.40 27.25 4.29
CA GLU A 115 1.65 27.25 5.05
C GLU A 115 2.02 25.84 5.53
N ALA A 116 1.04 25.07 6.07
CA ALA A 116 1.26 23.70 6.51
C ALA A 116 1.77 22.80 5.36
N HIS A 117 1.12 22.85 4.20
CA HIS A 117 1.53 22.09 3.01
C HIS A 117 2.91 22.52 2.50
N ALA A 118 3.16 23.83 2.34
CA ALA A 118 4.46 24.33 1.89
C ALA A 118 5.60 23.92 2.83
N ARG A 119 5.33 23.82 4.14
CA ARG A 119 6.31 23.32 5.12
C ARG A 119 6.54 21.82 5.00
N ALA A 120 5.48 21.04 4.81
CA ALA A 120 5.60 19.60 4.56
C ALA A 120 6.42 19.32 3.28
N GLU A 121 6.11 19.99 2.17
CA GLU A 121 6.85 19.88 0.90
C GLU A 121 8.33 20.28 1.03
N ARG A 122 8.62 21.32 1.83
CA ARG A 122 10.01 21.72 2.08
C ARG A 122 10.79 20.66 2.85
N LEU A 123 10.15 19.98 3.80
CA LEU A 123 10.75 18.84 4.51
C LEU A 123 10.98 17.65 3.58
N GLU A 124 10.02 17.36 2.69
CA GLU A 124 10.18 16.33 1.66
C GLU A 124 11.36 16.63 0.72
N THR A 125 11.55 17.90 0.35
CA THR A 125 12.69 18.31 -0.48
C THR A 125 14.04 17.97 0.17
N LEU A 126 14.14 17.98 1.51
CA LEU A 126 15.38 17.58 2.22
C LEU A 126 15.69 16.09 2.06
N LEU A 127 14.65 15.25 2.01
CA LEU A 127 14.78 13.80 1.89
C LEU A 127 15.28 13.39 0.49
N GLY A 128 15.04 14.23 -0.52
CA GLY A 128 15.42 13.99 -1.90
C GLY A 128 14.62 12.87 -2.59
N PRO A 129 14.82 12.67 -3.90
CA PRO A 129 14.05 11.71 -4.68
C PRO A 129 14.33 10.24 -4.31
N ALA A 130 15.50 9.94 -3.76
CA ALA A 130 15.85 8.57 -3.34
C ALA A 130 15.07 8.10 -2.10
N ALA A 131 14.74 9.01 -1.19
CA ALA A 131 13.91 8.69 -0.03
C ALA A 131 12.44 8.53 -0.41
N HIS A 132 11.94 9.32 -1.37
CA HIS A 132 10.63 9.13 -1.98
C HIS A 132 10.56 7.78 -2.68
N ALA A 133 11.56 7.46 -3.51
CA ALA A 133 11.62 6.16 -4.19
C ALA A 133 11.64 4.97 -3.22
N ALA A 134 12.19 5.09 -2.01
CA ALA A 134 12.17 4.01 -1.00
C ALA A 134 10.82 3.89 -0.26
N ALA A 135 10.14 5.03 -0.02
CA ALA A 135 8.80 5.07 0.54
C ALA A 135 7.76 4.59 -0.49
N ASP A 136 7.91 5.01 -1.75
CA ASP A 136 7.09 4.63 -2.90
C ASP A 136 7.43 3.24 -3.46
N ALA A 137 8.66 2.72 -3.22
CA ALA A 137 9.03 1.35 -3.59
C ALA A 137 8.14 0.30 -2.92
N HIS A 138 7.57 0.65 -1.77
CA HIS A 138 6.49 -0.09 -1.18
C HIS A 138 5.20 0.60 -1.61
N GLY A 139 4.80 0.40 -2.87
CA GLY A 139 3.55 0.95 -3.40
C GLY A 139 2.37 0.68 -2.45
N PRO A 140 1.19 1.31 -2.64
CA PRO A 140 0.06 1.20 -1.71
C PRO A 140 -0.41 -0.25 -1.45
N HIS A 141 0.04 -1.20 -2.27
CA HIS A 141 -0.25 -2.63 -2.20
C HIS A 141 0.89 -3.49 -1.66
N ALA A 142 2.04 -2.91 -1.30
CA ALA A 142 3.16 -3.63 -0.75
C ALA A 142 2.82 -4.15 0.66
N VAL A 143 2.86 -5.47 0.82
CA VAL A 143 2.64 -6.10 2.13
C VAL A 143 3.94 -6.07 2.92
N VAL A 144 3.99 -5.26 3.97
CA VAL A 144 5.12 -5.25 4.91
C VAL A 144 5.09 -6.55 5.72
N PRO A 145 6.13 -7.41 5.64
CA PRO A 145 6.19 -8.61 6.45
C PRO A 145 6.14 -8.25 7.94
N ILE A 146 5.38 -8.99 8.77
CA ILE A 146 5.27 -8.71 10.22
C ILE A 146 6.66 -8.66 10.89
N ARG A 147 7.62 -9.46 10.43
CA ARG A 147 9.02 -9.41 10.89
C ARG A 147 9.70 -8.05 10.70
N ALA A 148 9.31 -7.28 9.69
CA ALA A 148 9.81 -5.93 9.44
C ALA A 148 9.14 -4.88 10.35
N LEU A 149 8.06 -5.26 11.05
CA LEU A 149 7.40 -4.44 12.06
C LEU A 149 7.93 -4.74 13.48
N ALA A 150 8.79 -5.75 13.65
CA ALA A 150 9.42 -6.02 14.92
C ALA A 150 10.34 -4.84 15.29
N PRO A 151 10.28 -4.33 16.53
CA PRO A 151 11.23 -3.34 16.99
C PRO A 151 12.66 -3.90 16.89
N ASP A 152 13.61 -3.07 16.48
CA ASP A 152 15.04 -3.43 16.45
C ASP A 152 15.67 -3.25 17.86
N ASP A 153 14.92 -3.63 18.90
CA ASP A 153 15.32 -3.48 20.30
C ASP A 153 16.17 -4.67 20.81
N GLY A 154 16.52 -5.59 19.91
CA GLY A 154 17.24 -6.82 20.27
C GLY A 154 16.43 -7.77 21.15
N GLY A 155 15.14 -7.50 21.36
CA GLY A 155 14.22 -8.38 22.06
C GLY A 155 13.95 -9.65 21.25
N ASP A 156 13.84 -10.78 21.94
CA ASP A 156 13.48 -12.06 21.33
C ASP A 156 11.97 -12.07 21.04
N HIS A 157 11.55 -11.35 20.01
CA HIS A 157 10.17 -11.30 19.56
C HIS A 157 9.84 -12.62 18.84
N VAL A 158 9.41 -13.62 19.61
CA VAL A 158 9.10 -14.94 19.05
C VAL A 158 7.79 -14.90 18.26
N LEU A 159 7.90 -14.64 16.96
CA LEU A 159 6.77 -14.74 16.03
C LEU A 159 6.54 -16.21 15.66
N HIS A 160 5.55 -16.83 16.27
CA HIS A 160 5.12 -18.18 15.88
C HIS A 160 4.16 -18.12 14.68
N ARG A 161 4.56 -18.73 13.57
CA ARG A 161 3.63 -19.00 12.48
C ARG A 161 2.64 -20.07 12.94
N ALA A 162 1.34 -19.78 12.85
CA ALA A 162 0.32 -20.81 13.06
C ALA A 162 0.62 -22.03 12.16
N PRO A 163 0.64 -23.26 12.69
CA PRO A 163 1.01 -24.45 11.91
C PRO A 163 0.03 -24.74 10.77
N SER A 164 -1.19 -24.22 10.86
CA SER A 164 -2.22 -24.33 9.83
C SER A 164 -3.02 -23.03 9.78
N PRO A 165 -2.49 -21.98 9.12
CA PRO A 165 -3.21 -20.72 9.03
C PRO A 165 -4.47 -20.94 8.18
N PRO A 166 -5.61 -20.32 8.54
CA PRO A 166 -6.87 -20.47 7.79
C PRO A 166 -6.76 -19.96 6.35
N ILE A 167 -5.76 -19.10 6.10
CA ILE A 167 -5.40 -18.62 4.77
C ILE A 167 -3.89 -18.74 4.57
N THR A 168 -3.50 -19.41 3.49
CA THR A 168 -2.10 -19.54 3.07
C THR A 168 -1.58 -18.23 2.46
N GLY A 169 -0.25 -18.07 2.38
CA GLY A 169 0.37 -16.91 1.72
C GLY A 169 -0.10 -16.76 0.27
N ASP A 170 -0.13 -17.87 -0.46
CA ASP A 170 -0.64 -17.93 -1.83
C ASP A 170 -2.11 -17.49 -1.91
N GLN A 171 -2.98 -17.99 -1.02
CA GLN A 171 -4.38 -17.55 -0.98
C GLN A 171 -4.51 -16.03 -0.76
N ARG A 172 -3.71 -15.45 0.14
CA ARG A 172 -3.71 -14.00 0.37
C ARG A 172 -3.21 -13.22 -0.83
N PHE A 173 -2.08 -13.62 -1.42
CA PHE A 173 -1.56 -13.00 -2.65
C PHE A 173 -2.63 -12.97 -3.74
N ARG A 174 -3.33 -14.08 -3.94
CA ARG A 174 -4.42 -14.17 -4.93
C ARG A 174 -5.54 -13.17 -4.66
N GLN A 175 -6.03 -13.11 -3.43
CA GLN A 175 -7.09 -12.17 -3.06
C GLN A 175 -6.66 -10.71 -3.30
N ALA A 176 -5.41 -10.38 -2.99
CA ALA A 176 -4.87 -9.04 -3.19
C ALA A 176 -4.58 -8.72 -4.68
N ALA A 177 -4.21 -9.71 -5.49
CA ALA A 177 -3.79 -9.51 -6.86
C ALA A 177 -4.97 -9.43 -7.85
N VAL A 178 -6.14 -10.00 -7.53
CA VAL A 178 -7.33 -9.99 -8.40
C VAL A 178 -7.80 -8.57 -8.74
N PRO A 179 -7.92 -7.62 -7.79
CA PRO A 179 -8.26 -6.23 -8.11
C PRO A 179 -7.24 -5.57 -9.05
N LEU A 180 -5.94 -5.78 -8.84
CA LEU A 180 -4.87 -5.22 -9.67
C LEU A 180 -4.88 -5.79 -11.08
N ALA A 181 -5.02 -7.11 -11.22
CA ALA A 181 -5.17 -7.76 -12.51
C ALA A 181 -6.42 -7.25 -13.25
N SER A 182 -7.53 -7.06 -12.55
CA SER A 182 -8.77 -6.52 -13.15
C SER A 182 -8.60 -5.08 -13.63
N ALA A 183 -7.92 -4.24 -12.84
CA ALA A 183 -7.58 -2.87 -13.23
C ALA A 183 -6.66 -2.84 -14.46
N LEU A 184 -5.63 -3.68 -14.48
CA LEU A 184 -4.70 -3.83 -15.59
C LEU A 184 -5.41 -4.25 -16.89
N ARG A 185 -6.30 -5.25 -16.83
CA ARG A 185 -7.11 -5.67 -17.99
C ARG A 185 -8.02 -4.55 -18.50
N ARG A 186 -8.63 -3.78 -17.59
CA ARG A 186 -9.45 -2.62 -17.96
C ARG A 186 -8.63 -1.55 -18.68
N ALA A 187 -7.43 -1.26 -18.19
CA ALA A 187 -6.51 -0.32 -18.84
C ALA A 187 -6.06 -0.81 -20.22
N ILE A 188 -5.78 -2.12 -20.37
CA ILE A 188 -5.44 -2.72 -21.68
C ILE A 188 -6.63 -2.65 -22.64
N ALA A 189 -7.84 -2.94 -22.18
CA ALA A 189 -9.05 -2.83 -23.00
C ALA A 189 -9.32 -1.39 -23.43
N GLU A 190 -8.99 -0.40 -22.59
CA GLU A 190 -9.04 1.02 -22.96
C GLU A 190 -8.01 1.36 -24.04
N ALA A 191 -6.76 0.90 -23.85
CA ALA A 191 -5.69 1.08 -24.82
C ALA A 191 -6.03 0.51 -26.20
N LYS A 192 -6.69 -0.65 -26.25
CA LYS A 192 -7.11 -1.30 -27.51
C LYS A 192 -8.30 -0.60 -28.18
N ARG A 193 -9.22 -0.03 -27.40
CA ARG A 193 -10.41 0.67 -27.93
C ARG A 193 -10.11 2.08 -28.40
N SER A 194 -9.14 2.73 -27.76
CA SER A 194 -8.73 4.08 -28.08
C SER A 194 -7.35 4.03 -28.74
N PRO A 195 -7.26 3.78 -30.07
CA PRO A 195 -6.03 4.00 -30.80
C PRO A 195 -5.77 5.50 -30.74
N ALA A 196 -5.07 5.92 -29.70
CA ALA A 196 -4.83 7.32 -29.40
C ALA A 196 -4.17 7.94 -30.63
N ARG A 197 -4.92 8.85 -31.27
CA ARG A 197 -4.48 9.59 -32.45
C ARG A 197 -3.41 10.63 -32.11
N ASP A 198 -3.28 10.94 -30.83
CA ASP A 198 -2.37 11.93 -30.27
C ASP A 198 -1.28 11.23 -29.43
N ASP A 199 -0.03 11.62 -29.64
CA ASP A 199 1.15 11.09 -28.96
C ASP A 199 1.10 11.36 -27.45
N ALA A 200 0.51 12.48 -27.02
CA ALA A 200 0.36 12.79 -25.60
C ALA A 200 -0.55 11.79 -24.88
N ALA A 201 -1.70 11.46 -25.48
CA ALA A 201 -2.63 10.48 -24.93
C ALA A 201 -2.02 9.06 -24.92
N ARG A 202 -1.23 8.70 -25.94
CA ARG A 202 -0.47 7.44 -25.97
C ARG A 202 0.52 7.35 -24.82
N LEU A 203 1.24 8.43 -24.55
CA LEU A 203 2.25 8.48 -23.50
C LEU A 203 1.59 8.35 -22.11
N THR A 204 0.53 9.11 -21.84
CA THR A 204 -0.23 9.00 -20.57
C THR A 204 -0.74 7.58 -20.34
N LEU A 205 -1.39 6.98 -21.35
CA LEU A 205 -1.89 5.61 -21.27
C LEU A 205 -0.76 4.58 -21.05
N GLY A 206 0.40 4.78 -21.67
CA GLY A 206 1.59 3.95 -21.47
C GLY A 206 2.14 4.06 -20.04
N GLU A 207 2.13 5.25 -19.45
CA GLU A 207 2.51 5.47 -18.05
C GLU A 207 1.51 4.80 -17.08
N ASP A 208 0.20 4.94 -17.33
CA ASP A 208 -0.84 4.32 -16.50
C ASP A 208 -0.74 2.79 -16.49
N LEU A 209 -0.52 2.18 -17.67
CA LEU A 209 -0.29 0.75 -17.79
C LEU A 209 0.99 0.31 -17.06
N ARG A 210 2.04 1.13 -17.12
CA ARG A 210 3.30 0.87 -16.42
C ARG A 210 3.10 0.91 -14.90
N ALA A 211 2.37 1.90 -14.40
CA ALA A 211 2.03 2.03 -12.99
C ALA A 211 1.25 0.80 -12.51
N ALA A 212 0.18 0.42 -13.21
CA ALA A 212 -0.63 -0.76 -12.86
C ALA A 212 0.19 -2.07 -12.87
N LEU A 213 1.14 -2.21 -13.80
CA LEU A 213 2.01 -3.39 -13.85
C LEU A 213 3.06 -3.40 -12.72
N ARG A 214 3.54 -2.23 -12.29
CA ARG A 214 4.43 -2.09 -11.13
C ARG A 214 3.69 -2.43 -9.83
N ASP A 215 2.47 -1.95 -9.64
CA ASP A 215 1.66 -2.30 -8.46
C ASP A 215 1.51 -3.83 -8.30
N LEU A 216 1.28 -4.54 -9.41
CA LEU A 216 1.20 -6.00 -9.40
C LEU A 216 2.56 -6.65 -9.11
N ARG A 217 3.66 -6.09 -9.63
CA ARG A 217 5.03 -6.56 -9.34
C ARG A 217 5.38 -6.40 -7.87
N ASP A 218 5.12 -5.23 -7.29
CA ASP A 218 5.49 -4.89 -5.92
C ASP A 218 4.66 -5.73 -4.93
N LEU A 219 3.39 -5.96 -5.24
CA LEU A 219 2.57 -6.95 -4.53
C LEU A 219 3.21 -8.35 -4.64
N ALA A 220 3.57 -8.82 -5.82
CA ALA A 220 4.19 -10.13 -5.99
C ALA A 220 5.53 -10.27 -5.25
N GLU A 221 6.34 -9.21 -5.21
CA GLU A 221 7.60 -9.16 -4.47
C GLU A 221 7.36 -9.29 -2.96
N SER A 222 6.34 -8.62 -2.42
CA SER A 222 5.98 -8.70 -1.00
C SER A 222 5.56 -10.11 -0.54
N TYR A 223 5.10 -10.95 -1.48
CA TYR A 223 4.74 -12.36 -1.26
C TYR A 223 5.82 -13.35 -1.76
N ASP A 224 6.98 -12.89 -2.22
CA ASP A 224 8.06 -13.70 -2.84
C ASP A 224 7.59 -14.56 -4.04
N VAL A 225 6.65 -14.05 -4.84
CA VAL A 225 6.13 -14.73 -6.03
C VAL A 225 6.99 -14.38 -7.26
N ARG A 226 8.24 -14.85 -7.25
CA ARG A 226 9.26 -14.54 -8.27
C ARG A 226 8.83 -14.69 -9.74
N PRO A 227 8.03 -15.71 -10.13
CA PRO A 227 7.58 -15.82 -11.52
C PRO A 227 6.75 -14.61 -11.98
N VAL A 228 5.92 -14.02 -11.11
CA VAL A 228 5.12 -12.83 -11.42
C VAL A 228 6.02 -11.59 -11.46
N VAL A 229 6.96 -11.47 -10.52
CA VAL A 229 7.94 -10.37 -10.50
C VAL A 229 8.73 -10.30 -11.81
N ASN A 230 9.31 -11.44 -12.22
CA ASN A 230 10.08 -11.55 -13.46
C ASN A 230 9.22 -11.27 -14.71
N PHE A 231 7.98 -11.76 -14.72
CA PHE A 231 7.05 -11.49 -15.81
C PHE A 231 6.76 -9.99 -15.95
N CYS A 232 6.43 -9.31 -14.84
CA CYS A 232 6.11 -7.89 -14.86
C CYS A 232 7.33 -7.07 -15.29
N ALA A 233 8.52 -7.34 -14.71
CA ALA A 233 9.76 -6.66 -15.08
C ALA A 233 10.09 -6.81 -16.58
N ALA A 234 9.91 -8.00 -17.16
CA ALA A 234 10.17 -8.27 -18.57
C ALA A 234 9.15 -7.65 -19.56
N ARG A 235 8.05 -7.08 -19.05
CA ARG A 235 6.95 -6.51 -19.86
C ARG A 235 6.73 -5.02 -19.64
N GLU A 236 7.39 -4.42 -18.65
CA GLU A 236 7.23 -3.01 -18.29
C GLU A 236 7.52 -2.05 -19.46
N ALA A 237 8.66 -2.21 -20.14
CA ALA A 237 9.03 -1.35 -21.26
C ALA A 237 8.16 -1.58 -22.53
N PRO A 238 7.95 -2.83 -23.00
CA PRO A 238 7.05 -3.08 -24.15
C PRO A 238 5.61 -2.61 -23.92
N LEU A 239 5.08 -2.78 -22.69
CA LEU A 239 3.71 -2.38 -22.37
C LEU A 239 3.55 -0.87 -22.43
N ALA A 240 4.54 -0.11 -21.94
CA ALA A 240 4.52 1.35 -22.02
C ALA A 240 4.70 1.90 -23.44
N ALA A 241 5.33 1.12 -24.33
CA ALA A 241 5.37 1.41 -25.76
C ALA A 241 4.06 1.04 -26.50
N LEU A 242 3.07 0.49 -25.78
CA LEU A 242 1.81 -0.03 -26.32
C LEU A 242 2.05 -1.10 -27.41
N ASP A 243 3.04 -1.96 -27.20
CA ASP A 243 3.28 -3.10 -28.08
C ASP A 243 2.11 -4.09 -28.01
N GLU A 244 1.48 -4.39 -29.15
CA GLU A 244 0.25 -5.20 -29.22
C GLU A 244 0.46 -6.60 -28.64
N ARG A 245 1.62 -7.22 -28.91
CA ARG A 245 1.95 -8.54 -28.40
C ARG A 245 2.15 -8.53 -26.89
N ALA A 246 2.77 -7.49 -26.35
CA ALA A 246 2.88 -7.30 -24.91
C ALA A 246 1.51 -7.11 -24.26
N LEU A 247 0.62 -6.30 -24.86
CA LEU A 247 -0.75 -6.09 -24.37
C LEU A 247 -1.54 -7.40 -24.32
N GLU A 248 -1.50 -8.21 -25.38
CA GLU A 248 -2.15 -9.54 -25.41
C GLU A 248 -1.57 -10.49 -24.36
N THR A 249 -0.24 -10.51 -24.23
CA THR A 249 0.44 -11.40 -23.27
C THR A 249 0.08 -11.03 -21.83
N VAL A 250 0.05 -9.74 -21.51
CA VAL A 250 -0.28 -9.24 -20.17
C VAL A 250 -1.77 -9.41 -19.86
N ASP A 251 -2.67 -9.16 -20.82
CA ASP A 251 -4.11 -9.39 -20.64
C ASP A 251 -4.42 -10.88 -20.39
N GLY A 252 -3.79 -11.77 -21.16
CA GLY A 252 -3.95 -13.22 -20.98
C GLY A 252 -3.42 -13.69 -19.61
N ALA A 253 -2.27 -13.18 -19.17
CA ALA A 253 -1.73 -13.50 -17.85
C ALA A 253 -2.64 -12.97 -16.72
N ALA A 254 -3.06 -11.71 -16.81
CA ALA A 254 -3.99 -11.11 -15.84
C ALA A 254 -5.34 -11.87 -15.79
N GLY A 255 -5.86 -12.30 -16.95
CA GLY A 255 -7.03 -13.18 -17.03
C GLY A 255 -6.81 -14.51 -16.30
N ALA A 256 -5.66 -15.16 -16.54
CA ALA A 256 -5.31 -16.40 -15.85
C ALA A 256 -5.20 -16.21 -14.32
N LEU A 257 -4.73 -15.05 -13.82
CA LEU A 257 -4.69 -14.78 -12.38
C LEU A 257 -6.09 -14.70 -11.76
N ILE A 258 -7.02 -14.08 -12.48
CA ILE A 258 -8.42 -13.95 -12.07
C ILE A 258 -9.13 -15.31 -12.09
N GLU A 259 -8.95 -16.09 -13.16
CA GLU A 259 -9.67 -17.36 -13.37
C GLU A 259 -9.09 -18.53 -12.58
N SER A 260 -7.76 -18.67 -12.53
CA SER A 260 -7.13 -19.92 -12.06
C SER A 260 -7.10 -20.10 -10.56
N ALA A 261 -7.67 -19.16 -9.79
CA ALA A 261 -7.31 -19.01 -8.38
C ALA A 261 -5.80 -19.22 -8.20
N GLY A 262 -4.95 -18.56 -9.00
CA GLY A 262 -3.49 -18.45 -8.89
C GLY A 262 -2.62 -19.72 -8.87
N ALA A 263 -3.10 -20.93 -9.20
CA ALA A 263 -2.26 -22.14 -9.15
C ALA A 263 -1.36 -22.34 -10.39
N THR A 264 -1.56 -21.57 -11.47
CA THR A 264 -0.99 -21.87 -12.80
C THR A 264 -0.31 -20.70 -13.51
N TRP A 265 -0.03 -19.57 -12.85
CA TRP A 265 0.66 -18.45 -13.50
C TRP A 265 2.02 -18.87 -14.11
N ALA A 266 2.76 -19.76 -13.44
CA ALA A 266 4.06 -20.25 -13.90
C ALA A 266 3.98 -21.29 -15.05
N ARG A 267 2.81 -21.86 -15.34
CA ARG A 267 2.63 -22.85 -16.42
C ARG A 267 1.92 -22.29 -17.65
N ALA A 268 1.12 -21.24 -17.49
CA ALA A 268 0.33 -20.67 -18.56
C ALA A 268 1.08 -19.67 -19.44
N THR A 269 2.22 -19.13 -18.99
CA THR A 269 3.05 -18.31 -19.86
C THR A 269 3.89 -19.25 -20.73
N PRO A 270 3.70 -19.27 -22.07
CA PRO A 270 4.63 -19.95 -22.93
C PRO A 270 5.98 -19.28 -22.67
N THR A 271 6.93 -20.06 -22.15
CA THR A 271 8.35 -19.76 -22.22
C THR A 271 8.68 -19.63 -23.71
N GLY A 272 8.36 -18.46 -24.28
CA GLY A 272 8.69 -18.11 -25.63
C GLY A 272 10.19 -18.25 -25.71
N GLY A 273 10.64 -19.30 -26.41
CA GLY A 273 12.04 -19.63 -26.55
C GLY A 273 12.79 -18.40 -27.04
N MET A 274 13.48 -17.73 -26.12
CA MET A 274 14.64 -16.92 -26.46
C MET A 274 15.72 -17.91 -26.86
N SER A 275 15.56 -18.47 -28.07
CA SER A 275 16.67 -19.03 -28.81
C SER A 275 17.58 -17.85 -29.12
N ALA A 276 18.60 -17.67 -28.29
CA ALA A 276 19.68 -16.76 -28.56
C ALA A 276 20.26 -17.13 -29.94
N VAL A 277 20.04 -16.27 -30.93
CA VAL A 277 20.83 -16.28 -32.16
C VAL A 277 22.21 -15.75 -31.78
N GLY A 278 23.03 -16.64 -31.22
CA GLY A 278 24.47 -16.48 -31.17
C GLY A 278 25.05 -16.87 -32.52
N GLY A 279 25.38 -15.89 -33.34
CA GLY A 279 25.99 -16.09 -34.65
C GLY A 279 27.22 -15.20 -34.81
N ALA A 280 28.35 -15.63 -34.25
CA ALA A 280 29.67 -15.10 -34.58
C ALA A 280 30.56 -16.19 -35.17
N ALA A 281 30.89 -16.00 -36.45
CA ALA A 281 32.15 -16.30 -37.14
C ALA A 281 32.73 -17.73 -37.16
N SER A 282 32.92 -18.17 -38.41
CA SER A 282 34.10 -18.86 -38.97
C SER A 282 34.11 -20.39 -39.02
N GLY A 283 33.89 -20.91 -40.24
CA GLY A 283 34.24 -22.26 -40.66
C GLY A 283 34.08 -22.40 -42.17
N ARG A 284 35.17 -22.16 -42.90
CA ARG A 284 35.29 -22.27 -44.37
C ARG A 284 35.08 -23.72 -44.84
N ASN A 285 34.33 -23.90 -45.93
CA ASN A 285 34.66 -24.78 -47.07
C ASN A 285 33.57 -24.62 -48.16
N GLY A 286 33.92 -24.06 -49.34
CA GLY A 286 33.12 -24.17 -50.57
C GLY A 286 33.53 -25.40 -51.39
N PRO A 287 33.25 -25.48 -52.71
CA PRO A 287 32.26 -24.78 -53.53
C PRO A 287 31.37 -25.76 -54.34
N THR A 288 30.34 -25.28 -55.07
CA THR A 288 29.93 -25.66 -56.46
C THR A 288 28.54 -25.07 -56.81
N PRO A 289 28.26 -24.67 -58.08
CA PRO A 289 27.38 -23.56 -58.44
C PRO A 289 26.09 -23.96 -59.21
N ALA A 290 25.37 -22.92 -59.70
CA ALA A 290 24.22 -22.86 -60.63
C ALA A 290 22.92 -22.43 -59.92
N ARG A 291 22.09 -21.50 -60.41
CA ARG A 291 21.82 -20.97 -61.76
C ARG A 291 21.02 -19.65 -61.63
N PRO A 292 21.12 -18.69 -62.55
CA PRO A 292 20.37 -17.43 -62.48
C PRO A 292 18.96 -17.58 -63.09
N GLN A 293 17.98 -16.90 -62.50
CA GLN A 293 16.69 -16.63 -63.13
C GLN A 293 16.20 -15.20 -62.83
N PRO A 294 15.39 -14.63 -63.73
CA PRO A 294 15.51 -13.25 -64.15
C PRO A 294 14.48 -12.31 -63.54
N ALA A 295 14.84 -11.03 -63.49
CA ALA A 295 13.97 -9.92 -63.19
C ALA A 295 12.89 -9.73 -64.29
N VAL A 296 11.66 -9.46 -63.85
CA VAL A 296 10.57 -8.95 -64.70
C VAL A 296 9.97 -7.72 -63.99
N PRO A 297 9.72 -6.62 -64.72
CA PRO A 297 9.37 -5.32 -64.15
C PRO A 297 7.86 -5.14 -63.90
N ALA A 298 7.57 -4.08 -63.15
CA ALA A 298 6.27 -3.53 -62.77
C ALA A 298 5.27 -3.33 -63.94
N PRO A 299 3.99 -3.11 -63.59
CA PRO A 299 3.26 -2.04 -64.24
C PRO A 299 2.70 -1.01 -63.24
N SER A 300 2.99 0.25 -63.55
CA SER A 300 2.30 1.44 -63.07
C SER A 300 0.83 1.41 -63.49
N SER A 301 -0.09 1.65 -62.56
CA SER A 301 -1.47 2.07 -62.88
C SER A 301 -1.71 3.48 -62.36
N ARG A 302 -1.77 4.39 -63.33
CA ARG A 302 -2.19 5.79 -63.26
C ARG A 302 -3.72 5.85 -63.43
N ALA A 303 -4.40 6.48 -62.48
CA ALA A 303 -5.77 7.01 -62.57
C ALA A 303 -5.76 8.23 -61.63
N GLU A 304 -5.85 9.50 -62.02
CA GLU A 304 -6.73 10.26 -62.93
C GLU A 304 -8.21 10.33 -62.51
N ALA A 305 -8.60 11.56 -62.13
CA ALA A 305 -9.92 12.13 -61.85
C ALA A 305 -10.57 11.67 -60.52
N VAL A 306 -11.17 12.52 -59.68
CA VAL A 306 -12.05 13.68 -59.93
C VAL A 306 -11.95 14.65 -58.75
N ALA A 307 -11.78 15.94 -59.03
CA ALA A 307 -11.95 17.03 -58.08
C ALA A 307 -13.45 17.32 -57.86
N ALA A 308 -13.87 17.40 -56.61
CA ALA A 308 -15.18 17.89 -56.17
C ALA A 308 -15.00 18.65 -54.83
N PRO A 309 -15.89 19.62 -54.53
CA PRO A 309 -15.49 20.89 -53.92
C PRO A 309 -15.42 20.88 -52.38
N MET A 310 -14.52 21.72 -51.88
CA MET A 310 -14.42 22.14 -50.48
C MET A 310 -15.75 22.73 -49.97
N PRO A 311 -16.23 22.34 -48.79
CA PRO A 311 -17.11 23.18 -48.00
C PRO A 311 -16.26 24.11 -47.11
N GLU A 312 -16.56 25.38 -47.30
CA GLU A 312 -16.30 26.55 -46.46
C GLU A 312 -16.49 26.26 -44.95
N PRO A 313 -15.52 26.55 -44.07
CA PRO A 313 -15.75 26.47 -42.63
C PRO A 313 -16.50 27.71 -42.16
N ALA A 314 -17.81 27.56 -41.97
CA ALA A 314 -18.65 28.53 -41.30
C ALA A 314 -18.16 28.72 -39.84
N ALA A 315 -17.83 29.95 -39.51
CA ALA A 315 -17.61 30.40 -38.15
C ALA A 315 -18.92 30.30 -37.34
N ALA A 316 -18.91 29.47 -36.30
CA ALA A 316 -19.93 29.48 -35.26
C ALA A 316 -19.24 29.33 -33.90
N ALA A 317 -18.86 30.48 -33.33
CA ALA A 317 -18.55 30.60 -31.93
C ALA A 317 -19.83 30.33 -31.11
N SER A 318 -19.94 29.14 -30.53
CA SER A 318 -20.82 28.92 -29.37
C SER A 318 -19.99 29.12 -28.12
N ALA A 319 -20.03 30.34 -27.59
CA ALA A 319 -19.52 30.65 -26.26
C ALA A 319 -20.38 29.89 -25.23
N THR A 320 -19.84 28.79 -24.70
CA THR A 320 -20.38 28.13 -23.51
C THR A 320 -20.28 29.12 -22.36
N SER A 321 -21.42 29.65 -21.92
CA SER A 321 -21.49 30.48 -20.72
C SER A 321 -20.92 29.70 -19.53
N PRO A 322 -20.12 30.33 -18.65
CA PRO A 322 -19.63 29.66 -17.46
C PRO A 322 -20.83 29.24 -16.61
N ALA A 323 -20.94 27.93 -16.35
CA ALA A 323 -21.95 27.38 -15.47
C ALA A 323 -21.86 28.09 -14.12
N LYS A 324 -22.98 28.68 -13.68
CA LYS A 324 -23.13 29.23 -12.33
C LYS A 324 -22.65 28.17 -11.33
N PRO A 325 -21.81 28.51 -10.33
CA PRO A 325 -21.47 27.58 -9.27
C PRO A 325 -22.75 27.09 -8.62
N ALA A 326 -22.87 25.76 -8.46
CA ALA A 326 -24.02 25.15 -7.80
C ALA A 326 -24.21 25.82 -6.44
N THR A 327 -25.37 26.43 -6.24
CA THR A 327 -25.71 27.06 -4.96
C THR A 327 -25.79 25.97 -3.89
N GLY A 328 -25.51 26.29 -2.63
CA GLY A 328 -25.59 25.33 -1.53
C GLY A 328 -26.96 24.61 -1.47
N ALA A 329 -28.04 25.28 -1.86
CA ALA A 329 -29.38 24.69 -1.96
C ALA A 329 -29.47 23.60 -3.05
N ALA A 330 -28.81 23.77 -4.20
CA ALA A 330 -28.78 22.75 -5.26
C ALA A 330 -27.98 21.52 -4.81
N LEU A 331 -26.93 21.71 -4.00
CA LEU A 331 -26.15 20.61 -3.44
C LEU A 331 -26.96 19.81 -2.39
N VAL A 332 -27.71 20.51 -1.53
CA VAL A 332 -28.60 19.87 -0.54
C VAL A 332 -29.70 19.07 -1.23
N ALA A 333 -30.33 19.62 -2.28
CA ALA A 333 -31.35 18.89 -3.04
C ALA A 333 -30.79 17.64 -3.73
N LEU A 334 -29.55 17.71 -4.25
CA LEU A 334 -28.88 16.55 -4.86
C LEU A 334 -28.57 15.46 -3.81
N LEU A 335 -28.16 15.86 -2.60
CA LEU A 335 -27.89 14.94 -1.48
C LEU A 335 -29.16 14.27 -0.96
N GLU A 336 -30.25 15.01 -0.78
CA GLU A 336 -31.54 14.46 -0.36
C GLU A 336 -32.11 13.47 -1.39
N SER A 337 -31.95 13.78 -2.69
CA SER A 337 -32.31 12.87 -3.77
C SER A 337 -31.47 11.58 -3.74
N GLY A 338 -30.17 11.67 -3.46
CA GLY A 338 -29.27 10.51 -3.37
C GLY A 338 -29.60 9.59 -2.20
N ILE A 339 -29.85 10.17 -1.01
CA ILE A 339 -30.19 9.41 0.21
C ILE A 339 -31.54 8.68 0.03
N SER A 340 -32.53 9.35 -0.57
CA SER A 340 -33.84 8.74 -0.85
C SER A 340 -33.75 7.59 -1.87
N GLY A 341 -32.86 7.71 -2.86
CA GLY A 341 -32.58 6.64 -3.82
C GLY A 341 -31.96 5.39 -3.16
N MET A 342 -31.02 5.57 -2.23
CA MET A 342 -30.39 4.44 -1.51
C MET A 342 -31.36 3.74 -0.55
N ALA A 343 -32.24 4.49 0.12
CA ALA A 343 -33.28 3.90 0.97
C ALA A 343 -34.25 3.01 0.16
N SER A 344 -34.59 3.44 -1.06
CA SER A 344 -35.44 2.68 -1.98
C SER A 344 -34.77 1.38 -2.48
N LEU A 345 -33.46 1.42 -2.73
CA LEU A 345 -32.67 0.24 -3.10
C LEU A 345 -32.57 -0.77 -1.94
N SER A 346 -32.36 -0.28 -0.71
CA SER A 346 -32.34 -1.12 0.50
C SER A 346 -33.68 -1.81 0.73
N ALA A 347 -34.80 -1.09 0.57
CA ALA A 347 -36.14 -1.66 0.67
C ALA A 347 -36.44 -2.70 -0.43
N SER A 348 -35.95 -2.47 -1.65
CA SER A 348 -36.09 -3.42 -2.78
C SER A 348 -35.30 -4.72 -2.54
N LEU A 349 -34.09 -4.61 -1.98
CA LEU A 349 -33.27 -5.76 -1.59
C LEU A 349 -33.88 -6.54 -0.42
N ALA A 350 -34.50 -5.85 0.54
CA ALA A 350 -35.20 -6.50 1.66
C ALA A 350 -36.50 -7.22 1.24
N GLY A 351 -37.12 -6.81 0.13
CA GLY A 351 -38.35 -7.44 -0.40
C GLY A 351 -38.13 -8.70 -1.26
N SER A 352 -36.88 -9.06 -1.58
CA SER A 352 -36.58 -10.09 -2.58
C SER A 352 -36.33 -11.51 -2.02
N THR A 353 -36.57 -11.77 -0.73
CA THR A 353 -36.34 -13.08 -0.08
C THR A 353 -37.59 -13.92 0.16
N GLN A 354 -38.71 -13.63 -0.51
CA GLN A 354 -39.93 -14.44 -0.39
C GLN A 354 -39.97 -15.54 -1.47
N LEU A 355 -39.19 -16.60 -1.26
CA LEU A 355 -39.34 -17.88 -1.96
C LEU A 355 -40.29 -18.77 -1.14
N GLU A 356 -41.52 -18.93 -1.66
CA GLU A 356 -42.52 -19.90 -1.21
C GLU A 356 -41.99 -21.34 -1.35
N PRO A 357 -42.00 -22.17 -0.29
CA PRO A 357 -41.73 -23.59 -0.42
C PRO A 357 -43.05 -24.36 -0.58
N THR A 358 -43.22 -25.00 -1.73
CA THR A 358 -44.25 -26.03 -1.94
C THR A 358 -43.62 -27.41 -1.76
N GLY A 359 -44.17 -28.20 -0.82
CA GLY A 359 -44.02 -29.66 -0.85
C GLY A 359 -43.47 -30.32 0.43
N PRO A 360 -44.14 -31.34 0.98
CA PRO A 360 -43.73 -32.02 2.20
C PRO A 360 -42.86 -33.25 1.90
N SER A 361 -41.71 -33.37 2.55
CA SER A 361 -40.99 -34.64 2.72
C SER A 361 -40.09 -34.58 3.94
N ASP A 362 -40.66 -35.08 5.04
CA ASP A 362 -40.06 -36.00 6.00
C ASP A 362 -38.55 -36.28 5.82
N ALA A 363 -37.71 -35.58 6.59
CA ALA A 363 -36.38 -36.04 7.03
C ALA A 363 -35.81 -35.09 8.10
N GLY A 364 -35.68 -35.61 9.33
CA GLY A 364 -34.62 -35.24 10.28
C GLY A 364 -34.62 -33.82 10.85
N LEU A 365 -35.23 -33.66 12.02
CA LEU A 365 -35.04 -32.52 12.91
C LEU A 365 -33.54 -32.34 13.25
N VAL A 366 -32.88 -31.37 12.63
CA VAL A 366 -31.66 -30.76 13.14
C VAL A 366 -32.07 -29.45 13.80
N GLU A 367 -32.02 -29.47 15.13
CA GLU A 367 -32.27 -28.33 16.00
C GLU A 367 -31.25 -27.21 15.70
N PRO A 368 -31.69 -25.97 15.44
CA PRO A 368 -30.77 -24.86 15.20
C PRO A 368 -30.01 -24.53 16.50
N PRO A 369 -28.69 -24.21 16.44
CA PRO A 369 -27.92 -23.88 17.63
C PRO A 369 -28.49 -22.62 18.28
N ALA A 370 -28.80 -22.74 19.57
CA ALA A 370 -29.28 -21.66 20.41
C ALA A 370 -28.30 -20.46 20.42
N PRO A 371 -28.79 -19.22 20.56
CA PRO A 371 -27.93 -18.06 20.71
C PRO A 371 -27.10 -18.19 21.98
N ALA A 372 -25.77 -18.09 21.84
CA ALA A 372 -24.81 -18.12 22.93
C ALA A 372 -25.16 -17.00 23.94
N GLY A 373 -25.67 -17.43 25.10
CA GLY A 373 -25.90 -16.59 26.25
C GLY A 373 -24.58 -16.12 26.84
N ALA A 374 -24.57 -14.84 27.20
CA ALA A 374 -23.48 -14.13 27.84
C ALA A 374 -23.01 -14.84 29.12
N ASP A 375 -21.69 -15.07 29.17
CA ASP A 375 -20.82 -14.85 30.32
C ASP A 375 -19.38 -14.91 29.77
N ASP A 376 -18.89 -13.78 29.27
CA ASP A 376 -17.46 -13.62 28.95
C ASP A 376 -16.70 -13.55 30.28
N GLU A 377 -16.45 -14.72 30.87
CA GLU A 377 -15.48 -14.86 31.95
C GLU A 377 -14.11 -14.47 31.38
N VAL A 378 -13.57 -13.34 31.83
CA VAL A 378 -12.24 -12.87 31.44
C VAL A 378 -11.23 -13.89 31.97
N ILE A 379 -10.77 -14.78 31.08
CA ILE A 379 -9.70 -15.74 31.38
C ILE A 379 -8.37 -14.99 31.31
N PRO A 380 -7.61 -14.86 32.42
CA PRO A 380 -6.28 -14.26 32.41
C PRO A 380 -5.38 -14.94 31.36
N VAL A 381 -4.57 -14.17 30.65
CA VAL A 381 -3.76 -14.66 29.52
C VAL A 381 -2.82 -15.81 29.93
N GLU A 382 -2.41 -15.83 31.20
CA GLU A 382 -1.56 -16.84 31.80
C GLU A 382 -2.25 -18.23 31.80
N ARG A 383 -3.59 -18.26 31.93
CA ARG A 383 -4.39 -19.49 31.81
C ARG A 383 -4.55 -20.00 30.38
N LEU A 384 -4.24 -19.18 29.38
CA LEU A 384 -4.37 -19.51 27.95
C LEU A 384 -3.05 -19.98 27.32
N VAL A 385 -1.90 -19.59 27.88
CA VAL A 385 -0.60 -19.81 27.24
C VAL A 385 0.12 -21.07 27.73
N TYR A 386 -0.15 -21.53 28.97
CA TYR A 386 0.52 -22.71 29.54
C TYR A 386 -0.48 -23.70 30.16
N ARG A 387 -1.05 -24.59 29.36
CA ARG A 387 -1.79 -25.78 29.83
C ARG A 387 -1.20 -27.08 29.31
N GLY A 388 -1.47 -28.18 30.02
CA GLY A 388 -1.02 -29.52 29.67
C GLY A 388 0.49 -29.65 29.39
N ARG A 389 0.83 -30.17 28.20
CA ARG A 389 2.22 -30.50 27.82
C ARG A 389 3.14 -29.27 27.80
N ALA A 390 2.62 -28.11 27.42
CA ALA A 390 3.41 -26.88 27.32
C ALA A 390 3.83 -26.35 28.71
N ALA A 391 2.94 -26.41 29.71
CA ALA A 391 3.26 -26.06 31.09
C ALA A 391 4.34 -27.00 31.67
N LEU A 392 4.23 -28.30 31.39
CA LEU A 392 5.22 -29.29 31.82
C LEU A 392 6.60 -29.06 31.21
N ASP A 393 6.66 -28.72 29.92
CA ASP A 393 7.92 -28.47 29.24
C ASP A 393 8.58 -27.16 29.74
N ARG A 394 7.78 -26.12 30.05
CA ARG A 394 8.28 -24.90 30.71
C ARG A 394 8.77 -25.18 32.13
N ALA A 395 8.02 -25.94 32.93
CA ALA A 395 8.43 -26.31 34.29
C ALA A 395 9.77 -27.07 34.31
N ARG A 396 10.01 -27.94 33.32
CA ARG A 396 11.31 -28.61 33.13
C ARG A 396 12.43 -27.63 32.85
N ALA A 397 12.19 -26.65 31.96
CA ALA A 397 13.18 -25.62 31.63
C ALA A 397 13.52 -24.75 32.86
N VAL A 398 12.53 -24.30 33.62
CA VAL A 398 12.72 -23.51 34.84
C VAL A 398 13.48 -24.30 35.91
N ARG A 399 13.16 -25.59 36.08
CA ARG A 399 13.92 -26.50 36.97
C ARG A 399 15.39 -26.62 36.56
N ASP A 400 15.66 -26.75 35.26
CA ASP A 400 17.03 -26.91 34.77
C ASP A 400 17.82 -25.60 34.91
N GLN A 401 17.16 -24.44 34.77
CA GLN A 401 17.73 -23.13 35.12
C GLN A 401 18.06 -23.01 36.60
N LEU A 402 17.12 -23.37 37.49
CA LEU A 402 17.34 -23.38 38.94
C LEU A 402 18.51 -24.29 39.36
N ARG A 403 18.74 -25.40 38.65
CA ARG A 403 19.89 -26.29 38.88
C ARG A 403 21.21 -25.71 38.40
N ALA A 404 21.19 -24.90 37.35
CA ALA A 404 22.36 -24.24 36.80
C ALA A 404 22.76 -23.00 37.62
N SER A 405 21.80 -22.38 38.32
CA SER A 405 22.03 -21.22 39.18
C SER A 405 22.81 -21.58 40.43
N ALA A 406 23.78 -20.74 40.81
CA ALA A 406 24.52 -20.89 42.05
C ALA A 406 23.62 -20.58 43.27
N PRO A 407 23.85 -21.21 44.44
CA PRO A 407 23.08 -20.89 45.65
C PRO A 407 23.28 -19.43 46.09
N PRO A 408 22.23 -18.73 46.55
CA PRO A 408 20.84 -19.19 46.73
C PRO A 408 19.99 -19.15 45.43
N PRO A 409 18.97 -20.01 45.30
CA PRO A 409 18.09 -20.05 44.14
C PRO A 409 17.29 -18.74 44.01
N ASP A 410 17.05 -18.33 42.77
CA ASP A 410 16.23 -17.16 42.44
C ASP A 410 14.77 -17.40 42.86
N ALA A 411 14.25 -16.52 43.72
CA ALA A 411 12.88 -16.60 44.23
C ALA A 411 11.84 -16.49 43.11
N ALA A 412 12.10 -15.68 42.07
CA ALA A 412 11.16 -15.50 40.97
C ALA A 412 10.99 -16.78 40.14
N LEU A 413 12.09 -17.51 39.90
CA LEU A 413 12.05 -18.79 39.18
C LEU A 413 11.39 -19.90 40.02
N LEU A 414 11.51 -19.83 41.35
CA LEU A 414 10.79 -20.75 42.23
C LEU A 414 9.29 -20.49 42.21
N ASP A 415 8.86 -19.23 42.28
CA ASP A 415 7.45 -18.86 42.19
C ASP A 415 6.85 -19.28 40.84
N GLU A 416 7.54 -19.00 39.73
CA GLU A 416 7.11 -19.44 38.39
C GLU A 416 6.99 -20.98 38.30
N LEU A 417 7.91 -21.73 38.91
CA LEU A 417 7.85 -23.19 38.93
C LEU A 417 6.62 -23.70 39.68
N TYR A 418 6.26 -23.08 40.81
CA TYR A 418 5.07 -23.46 41.57
C TYR A 418 3.78 -23.15 40.82
N ASP A 419 3.68 -21.96 40.21
CA ASP A 419 2.52 -21.58 39.40
C ASP A 419 2.29 -22.58 38.25
N LEU A 420 3.38 -23.01 37.58
CA LEU A 420 3.31 -24.00 36.51
C LEU A 420 2.89 -25.39 37.01
N LEU A 421 3.29 -25.79 38.22
CA LEU A 421 2.87 -27.06 38.80
C LEU A 421 1.39 -27.05 39.21
N ASP A 422 0.91 -25.93 39.75
CA ASP A 422 -0.51 -25.77 40.09
C ASP A 422 -1.38 -25.79 38.83
N LEU A 423 -0.92 -25.15 37.74
CA LEU A 423 -1.59 -25.22 36.43
C LEU A 423 -1.68 -26.65 35.87
N ILE A 424 -0.65 -27.48 36.09
CA ILE A 424 -0.63 -28.88 35.64
C ILE A 424 -1.59 -29.75 36.47
N ALA A 425 -1.80 -29.43 37.75
CA ALA A 425 -2.63 -30.24 38.66
C ALA A 425 -4.14 -30.06 38.45
N VAL A 426 -4.56 -29.02 37.74
CA VAL A 426 -5.97 -28.70 37.46
C VAL A 426 -6.48 -29.40 36.19
N ASP A 427 -5.58 -29.91 35.35
CA ASP A 427 -5.87 -30.79 34.19
C ASP A 427 -5.81 -32.27 34.61
#